data_AF-A0A1B6GCK2-F1
#
_entry.id   AF-A0A1B6GCK2-F1
#
_cell.length_a   1.000
_cell.length_b   1.000
_cell.length_c   1.000
_cell.angle_alpha   90.00
_cell.angle_beta   90.00
_cell.angle_gamma   90.00
#
_symmetry.space_group_name_H-M   'P 1'
#
loop_
_entity.id
_entity.type
_entity.pdbx_description
1 polymer ?
#
loop_
_entity_poly.entity_id
_entity_poly.type
_entity_poly.pdbx_seq_one_letter_code
_entity_poly.pdbx_strand_id
1 'polypeptide(L)'
;IIQVIPEAEMITNVSDIMVKKHSFDKSYFVSIENRDKWSGKEAYPSKGVLKYFTDGSRIDNRAGFGVYGPGAKLSVPLGKHATVFQAEVMAIESCARWLILTKPK
;
A
#
# COMPACT_ATOMS: atom_id res chain seq x y z
N ILE A 1 -2.16 -17.89 10.36
CA ILE A 1 -0.88 -17.53 11.02
C ILE A 1 -0.29 -16.39 10.21
N ILE A 2 -0.47 -15.14 10.66
CA ILE A 2 0.08 -13.97 9.98
C ILE A 2 1.56 -13.92 10.37
N GLN A 3 2.43 -14.12 9.39
CA GLN A 3 3.87 -14.08 9.59
C GLN A 3 4.25 -12.61 9.85
N VAL A 4 4.64 -12.32 11.09
CA VAL A 4 5.12 -10.99 11.50
C VAL A 4 6.39 -10.70 10.73
N ILE A 5 6.35 -9.69 9.87
CA ILE A 5 7.54 -9.13 9.22
C ILE A 5 8.14 -8.14 10.23
N PRO A 6 9.44 -8.26 10.60
CA PRO A 6 10.08 -7.35 11.56
C PRO A 6 9.92 -5.87 11.20
N GLU A 7 9.86 -5.54 9.91
CA GLU A 7 9.68 -4.18 9.41
C GLU A 7 8.23 -3.65 9.50
N ALA A 8 7.25 -4.52 9.78
CA ALA A 8 5.84 -4.18 9.90
C ALA A 8 5.42 -3.81 11.33
N GLU A 9 6.34 -3.75 12.30
CA GLU A 9 6.08 -3.25 13.66
C GLU A 9 5.37 -1.89 13.68
N MET A 10 5.68 -1.05 12.69
CA MET A 10 5.07 0.26 12.48
C MET A 10 3.54 0.22 12.33
N ILE A 11 3.00 -0.88 11.79
CA ILE A 11 1.55 -1.07 11.59
C ILE A 11 0.85 -1.23 12.95
N THR A 12 1.54 -1.76 13.95
CA THR A 12 0.96 -2.03 15.27
C THR A 12 1.20 -0.93 16.30
N ASN A 13 1.96 0.11 15.95
CA ASN A 13 2.25 1.21 16.87
C ASN A 13 1.01 2.07 17.12
N VAL A 14 0.83 2.50 18.37
CA VAL A 14 -0.32 3.31 18.82
C VAL A 14 -0.21 4.78 18.37
N SER A 15 0.86 5.12 17.65
CA SER A 15 1.16 6.46 17.18
C SER A 15 1.44 6.45 15.68
N ASP A 16 0.80 7.35 14.95
CA ASP A 16 1.11 7.65 13.55
C ASP A 16 2.48 8.37 13.39
N ILE A 17 3.12 8.74 14.50
CA ILE A 17 4.45 9.35 14.50
C ILE A 17 5.48 8.26 14.17
N MET A 18 6.11 8.41 13.01
CA MET A 18 7.19 7.52 12.58
C MET A 18 8.55 8.16 12.80
N VAL A 19 9.48 7.43 13.43
CA VAL A 19 10.89 7.83 13.52
C VAL A 19 11.50 7.74 12.12
N LYS A 20 12.11 8.84 11.65
CA LYS A 20 12.79 8.86 10.35
C LYS A 20 13.93 7.84 10.34
N LYS A 21 13.81 6.81 9.49
CA LYS A 21 14.87 5.86 9.20
C LYS A 21 15.42 6.10 7.79
N HIS A 22 16.74 6.19 7.68
CA HIS A 22 17.43 6.22 6.40
C HIS A 22 17.81 4.80 6.01
N SER A 23 17.58 4.43 4.76
CA SER A 23 17.95 3.12 4.22
C SER A 23 18.51 3.38 2.82
N PHE A 24 19.81 3.12 2.68
CA PHE A 24 20.61 3.46 1.51
C PHE A 24 20.75 2.27 0.53
N ASP A 25 20.41 1.06 0.97
CA ASP A 25 20.48 -0.17 0.17
C ASP A 25 19.21 -0.48 -0.62
N LYS A 26 18.42 0.54 -0.97
CA LYS A 26 17.13 0.33 -1.64
C LYS A 26 17.33 0.10 -3.13
N SER A 27 16.84 -1.03 -3.64
CA SER A 27 16.77 -1.34 -5.07
C SER A 27 15.62 -0.63 -5.80
N TYR A 28 15.00 0.37 -5.17
CA TYR A 28 13.90 1.16 -5.72
C TYR A 28 14.15 2.66 -5.53
N PHE A 29 13.59 3.46 -6.43
CA PHE A 29 13.50 4.90 -6.29
C PHE A 29 12.02 5.30 -6.18
N VAL A 30 11.75 6.39 -5.44
CA VAL A 30 10.42 6.99 -5.35
C VAL A 30 10.50 8.36 -5.99
N SER A 31 9.71 8.61 -7.03
CA SER A 31 9.54 9.96 -7.61
C SER A 31 8.16 10.49 -7.22
N ILE A 32 8.13 11.62 -6.52
CA ILE A 32 6.90 12.36 -6.21
C ILE A 32 6.96 13.64 -7.04
N GLU A 33 6.21 13.66 -8.15
CA GLU A 33 6.16 14.82 -9.04
C GLU A 33 5.15 15.87 -8.54
N ASN A 34 5.29 17.10 -9.01
CA ASN A 34 4.31 18.16 -8.75
C ASN A 34 2.94 17.79 -9.38
N ARG A 35 1.85 18.09 -8.68
CA ARG A 35 0.46 17.97 -9.14
C ARG A 35 0.23 18.48 -10.57
N ASP A 36 0.88 19.56 -10.98
CA ASP A 36 0.73 20.13 -12.33
C ASP A 36 1.17 19.16 -13.43
N LYS A 37 2.13 18.26 -13.13
CA LYS A 37 2.53 17.20 -14.06
C LYS A 37 1.52 16.06 -14.13
N TRP A 38 0.64 15.92 -13.15
CA TRP A 38 -0.40 14.89 -13.08
C TRP A 38 -1.74 15.37 -13.65
N SER A 39 -2.02 16.67 -13.57
CA SER A 39 -3.28 17.24 -14.04
C SER A 39 -3.45 17.03 -15.56
N GLY A 40 -4.49 16.30 -15.95
CA GLY A 40 -4.84 16.08 -17.36
C GLY A 40 -3.95 15.07 -18.11
N LYS A 41 -3.09 14.30 -17.42
CA LYS A 41 -2.27 13.24 -18.01
C LYS A 41 -2.38 11.95 -17.19
N GLU A 42 -2.09 10.80 -17.79
CA GLU A 42 -1.80 9.62 -16.98
C GLU A 42 -0.54 9.91 -16.13
N ALA A 43 -0.64 9.76 -14.81
CA ALA A 43 0.44 10.08 -13.88
C ALA A 43 1.69 9.21 -14.08
N TYR A 44 1.56 8.07 -14.78
CA TYR A 44 2.63 7.09 -14.98
C TYR A 44 2.51 6.43 -16.36
N PRO A 45 3.63 5.96 -16.95
CA PRO A 45 3.62 5.25 -18.22
C PRO A 45 2.70 4.01 -18.13
N SER A 46 1.76 3.89 -19.07
CA SER A 46 0.82 2.77 -19.16
C SER A 46 1.40 1.53 -19.86
N LYS A 47 2.44 1.70 -20.68
CA LYS A 47 3.01 0.61 -21.45
C LYS A 47 4.09 -0.14 -20.65
N GLY A 48 3.92 -1.47 -20.53
CA GLY A 48 4.90 -2.34 -19.88
C GLY A 48 4.94 -2.26 -18.35
N VAL A 49 3.94 -1.60 -17.74
CA VAL A 49 3.84 -1.44 -16.28
C VAL A 49 2.62 -2.18 -15.75
N LEU A 50 2.81 -2.90 -14.64
CA LEU A 50 1.73 -3.46 -13.85
C LEU A 50 1.10 -2.35 -13.01
N LYS A 51 -0.12 -1.95 -13.34
CA LYS A 51 -0.85 -0.88 -12.64
C LYS A 51 -1.81 -1.49 -11.62
N TYR A 52 -1.58 -1.16 -10.34
CA TYR A 52 -2.43 -1.56 -9.22
C TYR A 52 -2.90 -0.31 -8.48
N PHE A 53 -4.10 -0.39 -7.94
CA PHE A 53 -4.73 0.64 -7.14
C PHE A 53 -4.99 0.06 -5.75
N THR A 54 -4.61 0.80 -4.73
CA THR A 54 -4.80 0.44 -3.32
C THR A 54 -5.61 1.53 -2.65
N ASP A 55 -6.46 1.16 -1.70
CA ASP A 55 -7.23 2.12 -0.92
C ASP A 55 -7.51 1.55 0.46
N GLY A 56 -7.33 2.37 1.48
CA GLY A 56 -7.63 2.08 2.88
C GLY A 56 -8.75 2.99 3.36
N SER A 57 -9.86 2.41 3.77
CA SER A 57 -11.04 3.18 4.18
C SER A 57 -11.35 3.00 5.66
N ARG A 58 -11.88 4.06 6.28
CA ARG A 58 -12.56 4.00 7.56
C ARG A 58 -13.84 4.83 7.52
N ILE A 59 -14.94 4.20 7.88
CA ILE A 59 -16.24 4.85 8.05
C ILE A 59 -16.78 4.43 9.41
N ASP A 60 -16.99 5.43 10.27
CA ASP A 60 -17.36 5.24 11.67
C ASP A 60 -16.38 4.29 12.40
N ASN A 61 -16.91 3.15 12.85
CA ASN A 61 -16.26 2.07 13.57
C ASN A 61 -15.99 0.85 12.67
N ARG A 62 -15.80 1.07 11.37
CA ARG A 62 -15.47 0.03 10.40
C ARG A 62 -14.31 0.50 9.55
N ALA A 63 -13.29 -0.33 9.46
CA ALA A 63 -12.15 -0.12 8.58
C ALA A 63 -11.96 -1.33 7.67
N GLY A 64 -11.35 -1.09 6.52
CA GLY A 64 -11.05 -2.13 5.55
C GLY A 64 -10.16 -1.58 4.45
N PHE A 65 -9.59 -2.48 3.67
CA PHE A 65 -8.72 -2.10 2.56
C PHE A 65 -9.06 -2.87 1.29
N GLY A 66 -8.67 -2.31 0.15
CA GLY A 66 -8.85 -2.91 -1.16
C GLY A 66 -7.58 -2.88 -2.00
N VAL A 67 -7.48 -3.84 -2.91
CA VAL A 67 -6.48 -3.88 -3.97
C VAL A 67 -7.18 -4.22 -5.28
N TYR A 68 -6.97 -3.40 -6.31
CA TYR A 68 -7.51 -3.62 -7.64
C TYR A 68 -6.40 -3.52 -8.69
N GLY A 69 -6.33 -4.51 -9.57
CA GLY A 69 -5.33 -4.54 -10.65
C GLY A 69 -5.42 -5.83 -11.46
N PRO A 70 -4.46 -6.08 -12.36
CA PRO A 70 -4.38 -7.32 -13.13
C PRO A 70 -4.42 -8.57 -12.24
N GLY A 71 -5.53 -9.31 -12.28
CA GLY A 71 -5.73 -10.51 -11.47
C GLY A 71 -6.04 -10.26 -9.98
N ALA A 72 -5.94 -9.03 -9.48
CA ALA A 72 -6.23 -8.70 -8.08
C ALA A 72 -7.57 -7.96 -7.94
N LYS A 73 -8.44 -8.49 -7.09
CA LYS A 73 -9.69 -7.86 -6.65
C LYS A 73 -9.93 -8.19 -5.17
N LEU A 74 -9.16 -7.55 -4.30
CA LEU A 74 -9.23 -7.75 -2.86
C LEU A 74 -10.14 -6.68 -2.22
N SER A 75 -10.95 -7.11 -1.26
CA SER A 75 -11.69 -6.25 -0.34
C SER A 75 -11.72 -6.96 1.01
N VAL A 76 -11.02 -6.40 1.99
CA VAL A 76 -10.73 -7.07 3.26
C VAL A 76 -11.17 -6.18 4.43
N PRO A 77 -12.11 -6.64 5.27
CA PRO A 77 -12.49 -5.92 6.48
C PRO A 77 -11.39 -6.07 7.55
N LEU A 78 -11.03 -4.96 8.20
CA LEU A 78 -10.09 -4.91 9.33
C LEU A 78 -10.79 -4.77 10.69
N GLY A 79 -12.12 -4.73 10.69
CA GLY A 79 -12.92 -4.58 11.90
C GLY A 79 -12.97 -3.13 12.40
N LYS A 80 -13.08 -2.96 13.72
CA LYS A 80 -13.43 -1.67 14.35
C LYS A 80 -12.24 -0.81 14.75
N HIS A 81 -11.13 -1.44 15.08
CA HIS A 81 -10.03 -0.76 15.78
C HIS A 81 -8.96 -0.21 14.85
N ALA A 82 -8.87 -0.72 13.61
CA ALA A 82 -7.87 -0.27 12.66
C ALA A 82 -8.08 1.21 12.26
N THR A 83 -7.01 2.00 12.27
CA THR A 83 -7.01 3.38 11.78
C THR A 83 -7.04 3.41 10.24
N VAL A 84 -7.35 4.58 9.65
CA VAL A 84 -7.21 4.77 8.18
C VAL A 84 -5.78 4.49 7.76
N PHE A 85 -4.79 4.99 8.50
CA PHE A 85 -3.38 4.77 8.22
C PHE A 85 -3.03 3.27 8.18
N GLN A 86 -3.46 2.50 9.18
CA GLN A 86 -3.26 1.05 9.19
C GLN A 86 -3.94 0.37 7.99
N ALA A 87 -5.14 0.80 7.62
CA ALA A 87 -5.84 0.27 6.45
C ALA A 87 -5.08 0.52 5.14
N GLU A 88 -4.58 1.74 4.94
CA GLU A 88 -3.78 2.11 3.76
C GLU A 88 -2.47 1.32 3.68
N VAL A 89 -1.76 1.18 4.80
CA VAL A 89 -0.52 0.40 4.84
C VAL A 89 -0.78 -1.08 4.53
N MET A 90 -1.85 -1.65 5.07
CA MET A 90 -2.27 -3.03 4.76
C MET A 90 -2.64 -3.20 3.27
N ALA A 91 -3.24 -2.18 2.64
CA ALA A 91 -3.55 -2.18 1.21
C ALA A 91 -2.27 -2.30 0.36
N ILE A 92 -1.28 -1.44 0.66
CA ILE A 92 0.02 -1.40 -0.04
C ILE A 92 0.79 -2.70 0.18
N GLU A 93 0.89 -3.16 1.43
CA GLU A 93 1.59 -4.39 1.78
C GLU A 93 0.97 -5.61 1.07
N SER A 94 -0.36 -5.73 1.11
CA SER A 94 -1.08 -6.82 0.45
C SER A 94 -0.87 -6.79 -1.07
N CYS A 95 -0.87 -5.61 -1.67
CA CYS A 95 -0.56 -5.44 -3.09
C CYS A 95 0.87 -5.88 -3.42
N ALA A 96 1.86 -5.51 -2.60
CA ALA A 96 3.25 -5.92 -2.80
C ALA A 96 3.42 -7.43 -2.68
N ARG A 97 2.78 -8.06 -1.69
CA ARG A 97 2.78 -9.54 -1.54
C ARG A 97 2.13 -10.23 -2.72
N TRP A 98 0.99 -9.71 -3.19
CA TRP A 98 0.33 -10.23 -4.40
C TRP A 98 1.28 -10.22 -5.60
N LEU A 99 1.97 -9.10 -5.83
CA LEU A 99 2.93 -8.95 -6.93
C LEU A 99 4.12 -9.90 -6.84
N ILE A 100 4.63 -10.16 -5.63
CA ILE A 100 5.74 -11.12 -5.43
C ILE A 100 5.28 -12.55 -5.72
N LEU A 101 4.10 -12.93 -5.24
CA LEU A 101 3.58 -14.29 -5.38
C LEU A 101 3.08 -14.62 -6.79
N THR A 102 2.67 -13.60 -7.55
CA THR A 102 2.08 -13.77 -8.89
C THR A 102 3.02 -13.38 -10.04
N LYS A 103 4.24 -12.91 -9.73
CA LYS A 103 5.25 -12.62 -10.77
C LYS A 103 5.60 -13.92 -11.50
N PRO A 104 5.50 -13.97 -12.84
CA PRO A 104 6.04 -15.10 -13.59
C PRO A 104 7.56 -15.20 -13.34
N LYS A 105 8.05 -16.42 -13.16
CA LYS A 105 9.48 -16.72 -13.00
C LYS A 105 10.28 -16.32 -14.24
#